data_AF-A0A7C0ZI19-F1
#
_entry.id   AF-A0A7C0ZI19-F1
#
_cell.length_a   1.000
_cell.length_b   1.000
_cell.length_c   1.000
_cell.angle_alpha   90.00
_cell.angle_beta   90.00
_cell.angle_gamma   90.00
#
_symmetry.space_group_name_H-M   'P 1'
#
loop_
_entity.id
_entity.type
_entity.pdbx_description
1 polymer ?
#
loop_
_entity_poly.entity_id
_entity_poly.type
_entity_poly.pdbx_seq_one_letter_code
_entity_poly.pdbx_strand_id
1 'polypeptide(L)'
;QALHPLWGIDPQTHLEWLTEHQVHTIFTAVAAHGLDQTWLGRPLDNAAIERLKALNAQYGVHLCGEGGEYETLVLDAPWFSQRIQVEKAQKHWDGNSGVYHITSAHLAPK
;
A
#
# COMPACT_ATOMS: atom_id res chain seq x y z
N GLN A 1 -0.13 15.94 -25.61
CA GLN A 1 -0.96 16.31 -24.44
C GLN A 1 -0.64 15.31 -23.34
N ALA A 2 -0.38 15.75 -22.11
CA ALA A 2 -0.10 14.84 -21.00
C ALA A 2 -1.43 14.33 -20.39
N LEU A 3 -1.47 13.07 -19.98
CA LEU A 3 -2.60 12.44 -19.30
C LEU A 3 -2.20 12.14 -17.86
N HIS A 4 -2.96 12.68 -16.90
CA HIS A 4 -2.75 12.47 -15.46
C HIS A 4 -4.03 11.91 -14.84
N PRO A 5 -4.30 10.60 -14.95
CA PRO A 5 -5.60 10.02 -14.64
C PRO A 5 -6.02 10.14 -13.16
N LEU A 6 -5.06 10.34 -12.24
CA LEU A 6 -5.33 10.49 -10.82
C LEU A 6 -5.31 11.96 -10.35
N TRP A 7 -5.07 12.93 -11.24
CA TRP A 7 -4.92 14.33 -10.84
C TRP A 7 -6.23 14.92 -10.31
N GLY A 8 -6.19 15.46 -9.09
CA GLY A 8 -7.34 16.09 -8.45
C GLY A 8 -8.41 15.11 -7.94
N ILE A 9 -8.12 13.80 -7.94
CA ILE A 9 -9.00 12.81 -7.30
C ILE A 9 -8.81 12.88 -5.78
N ASP A 10 -9.91 12.82 -5.05
CA ASP A 10 -9.89 12.73 -3.60
C ASP A 10 -9.13 11.46 -3.13
N PRO A 11 -8.15 11.58 -2.22
CA PRO A 11 -7.33 10.45 -1.78
C PRO A 11 -8.14 9.27 -1.22
N GLN A 12 -9.18 9.54 -0.41
CA GLN A 12 -10.01 8.48 0.15
C GLN A 12 -10.76 7.74 -0.96
N THR A 13 -11.40 8.48 -1.86
CA THR A 13 -12.10 7.93 -3.04
C THR A 13 -11.17 7.04 -3.86
N HIS A 14 -9.90 7.42 -4.02
CA HIS A 14 -8.93 6.60 -4.73
C HIS A 14 -8.64 5.27 -4.00
N LEU A 15 -8.40 5.29 -2.69
CA LEU A 15 -8.14 4.06 -1.93
C LEU A 15 -9.35 3.12 -1.93
N GLU A 16 -10.56 3.66 -1.77
CA GLU A 16 -11.81 2.91 -1.84
C GLU A 16 -12.02 2.32 -3.23
N TRP A 17 -11.69 3.05 -4.29
CA TRP A 17 -11.72 2.53 -5.66
C TRP A 17 -10.80 1.31 -5.83
N LEU A 18 -9.59 1.33 -5.27
CA LEU A 18 -8.66 0.20 -5.33
C LEU A 18 -9.26 -1.06 -4.68
N THR A 19 -9.89 -0.92 -3.51
CA THR A 19 -10.48 -2.07 -2.80
C THR A 19 -11.73 -2.59 -3.54
N GLU A 20 -12.60 -1.70 -4.00
CA GLU A 20 -13.79 -2.03 -4.79
C GLU A 20 -13.45 -2.76 -6.10
N HIS A 21 -12.35 -2.36 -6.75
CA HIS A 21 -11.92 -2.93 -8.03
C HIS A 21 -10.94 -4.09 -7.87
N GLN A 22 -10.83 -4.69 -6.67
CA GLN A 22 -10.00 -5.87 -6.41
C GLN A 22 -8.52 -5.68 -6.81
N VAL A 23 -7.99 -4.49 -6.56
CA VAL A 23 -6.56 -4.20 -6.72
C VAL A 23 -5.85 -4.60 -5.43
N HIS A 24 -5.38 -5.85 -5.39
CA HIS A 24 -4.71 -6.44 -4.25
C HIS A 24 -3.33 -5.84 -4.06
N THR A 25 -3.21 -4.95 -3.07
CA THR A 25 -2.02 -4.16 -2.81
C THR A 25 -1.50 -4.42 -1.40
N ILE A 26 -0.18 -4.40 -1.20
CA ILE A 26 0.45 -4.47 0.12
C ILE A 26 1.35 -3.27 0.37
N PHE A 27 1.55 -2.90 1.63
CA PHE A 27 2.55 -1.89 2.02
C PHE A 27 3.96 -2.50 2.03
N THR A 28 4.89 -1.87 1.33
CA THR A 28 6.29 -2.33 1.20
C THR A 28 7.31 -1.45 1.90
N ALA A 29 6.97 -0.20 2.19
CA ALA A 29 7.77 0.64 3.08
C ALA A 29 6.87 1.58 3.88
N VAL A 30 7.34 2.02 5.04
CA VAL A 30 6.71 3.09 5.83
C VAL A 30 7.78 4.00 6.42
N ALA A 31 7.52 5.30 6.45
CA ALA A 31 8.46 6.33 6.89
C ALA A 31 7.76 7.56 7.50
N ALA A 32 6.63 7.36 8.19
CA ALA A 32 5.91 8.45 8.87
C ALA A 32 5.48 8.07 10.29
N HIS A 33 5.35 9.08 11.14
CA HIS A 33 4.93 8.89 12.53
C HIS A 33 3.53 8.25 12.60
N GLY A 34 3.39 7.23 13.44
CA GLY A 34 2.17 6.42 13.58
C GLY A 34 2.06 5.23 12.62
N LEU A 35 2.89 5.17 11.58
CA LEU A 35 3.11 3.95 10.79
C LEU A 35 4.23 3.12 11.41
N ASP A 36 3.86 1.99 12.01
CA ASP A 36 4.78 1.06 12.66
C ASP A 36 5.11 -0.17 11.78
N GLN A 37 5.98 -1.06 12.28
CA GLN A 37 6.35 -2.31 11.60
C GLN A 37 5.17 -3.26 11.28
N THR A 38 3.98 -3.04 11.87
CA THR A 38 2.80 -3.88 11.58
C THR A 38 2.21 -3.58 10.20
N TRP A 39 2.55 -2.44 9.60
CA TRP A 39 2.14 -2.10 8.24
C TRP A 39 2.92 -2.89 7.18
N LEU A 40 4.18 -3.25 7.43
CA LEU A 40 5.02 -3.95 6.45
C LEU A 40 4.41 -5.30 6.04
N GLY A 41 4.10 -5.46 4.76
CA GLY A 41 3.44 -6.63 4.18
C GLY A 41 1.94 -6.72 4.44
N ARG A 42 1.33 -5.73 5.10
CA ARG A 42 -0.12 -5.66 5.34
C ARG A 42 -0.85 -5.38 4.02
N PRO A 43 -2.03 -5.97 3.78
CA PRO A 43 -2.88 -5.59 2.65
C PRO A 43 -3.47 -4.18 2.83
N LEU A 44 -3.62 -3.46 1.72
CA LEU A 44 -4.43 -2.24 1.63
C LEU A 44 -5.89 -2.67 1.46
N ASP A 45 -6.56 -2.90 2.58
CA ASP A 45 -7.98 -3.23 2.68
C ASP A 45 -8.76 -2.16 3.44
N ASN A 46 -10.08 -2.32 3.58
CA ASN A 46 -10.92 -1.35 4.29
C ASN A 46 -10.46 -1.12 5.74
N ALA A 47 -9.90 -2.13 6.42
CA ALA A 47 -9.38 -1.96 7.77
C ALA A 47 -8.08 -1.15 7.80
N ALA A 48 -7.22 -1.29 6.79
CA ALA A 48 -6.05 -0.43 6.61
C ALA A 48 -6.45 1.01 6.29
N ILE A 49 -7.45 1.22 5.43
CA ILE A 49 -7.99 2.53 5.07
C ILE A 49 -8.51 3.26 6.32
N GLU A 50 -9.32 2.61 7.16
CA GLU A 50 -9.82 3.22 8.40
C GLU A 50 -8.68 3.58 9.37
N ARG A 51 -7.62 2.77 9.42
CA ARG A 51 -6.44 3.09 10.23
C ARG A 51 -5.65 4.26 9.64
N LEU A 52 -5.55 4.38 8.31
CA LEU A 52 -4.96 5.54 7.64
C LEU A 52 -5.78 6.81 7.93
N LYS A 53 -7.11 6.75 7.92
CA LYS A 53 -7.99 7.87 8.30
C LYS A 53 -7.71 8.34 9.73
N ALA A 54 -7.58 7.41 10.67
CA ALA A 54 -7.21 7.75 12.06
C ALA A 54 -5.82 8.41 12.14
N LEU A 55 -4.83 7.89 11.42
CA LEU A 55 -3.48 8.48 11.38
C LEU A 55 -3.44 9.83 10.66
N ASN A 56 -4.24 10.02 9.62
CA ASN A 56 -4.41 11.31 8.96
C ASN A 56 -4.97 12.34 9.94
N ALA A 57 -6.04 12.01 10.66
CA ALA A 57 -6.64 12.90 11.65
C ALA A 57 -5.69 13.22 12.83
N GLN A 58 -4.87 12.25 13.26
CA GLN A 58 -4.00 12.40 14.42
C GLN A 58 -2.65 13.06 14.10
N TYR A 59 -2.03 12.70 12.97
CA TYR A 59 -0.66 13.05 12.64
C TYR A 59 -0.48 13.68 11.26
N GLY A 60 -1.54 13.79 10.46
CA GLY A 60 -1.49 14.40 9.13
C GLY A 60 -0.88 13.51 8.04
N VAL A 61 -0.77 12.19 8.26
CA VAL A 61 -0.33 11.23 7.23
C VAL A 61 -1.22 11.35 5.99
N HIS A 62 -0.65 11.56 4.81
CA HIS A 62 -1.43 11.60 3.58
C HIS A 62 -2.04 10.22 3.29
N LEU A 63 -3.34 10.15 3.01
CA LEU A 63 -4.03 8.87 2.81
C LEU A 63 -3.42 8.06 1.67
N CYS A 64 -2.98 8.70 0.58
CA CYS A 64 -2.32 8.04 -0.55
C CYS A 64 -0.78 7.96 -0.44
N GLY A 65 -0.18 8.41 0.66
CA GLY A 65 1.28 8.37 0.85
C GLY A 65 2.08 9.30 -0.08
N GLU A 66 1.49 10.40 -0.55
CA GLU A 66 2.11 11.29 -1.56
C GLU A 66 3.41 11.97 -1.08
N GLY A 67 3.60 12.10 0.23
CA GLY A 67 4.80 12.67 0.84
C GLY A 67 5.91 11.64 1.08
N GLY A 68 5.71 10.38 0.65
CA GLY A 68 6.62 9.27 0.94
C GLY A 68 6.37 8.63 2.30
N GLU A 69 5.18 8.78 2.88
CA GLU A 69 4.82 8.19 4.16
C GLU A 69 4.83 6.66 4.11
N TYR A 70 4.48 6.09 2.96
CA TYR A 70 4.58 4.67 2.70
C TYR A 70 4.74 4.40 1.20
N GLU A 71 5.22 3.21 0.88
CA GLU A 71 5.28 2.68 -0.48
C GLU A 71 4.44 1.40 -0.56
N THR A 72 3.95 1.06 -1.76
CA THR A 72 3.12 -0.13 -1.96
C THR A 72 3.58 -0.99 -3.13
N LEU A 73 3.10 -2.23 -3.15
CA LEU A 73 3.24 -3.16 -4.26
C LEU A 73 1.89 -3.78 -4.59
N VAL A 74 1.47 -3.67 -5.85
CA VAL A 74 0.29 -4.36 -6.38
C VAL A 74 0.67 -5.81 -6.69
N LEU A 75 0.03 -6.75 -5.98
CA LEU A 75 0.22 -8.18 -6.16
C LEU A 75 -0.73 -8.77 -7.20
N ASP A 76 -1.94 -8.23 -7.28
CA ASP A 76 -2.92 -8.63 -8.29
C ASP A 76 -3.89 -7.49 -8.59
N ALA A 77 -4.43 -7.48 -9.81
CA ALA A 77 -5.47 -6.56 -10.25
C ALA A 77 -6.26 -7.23 -11.38
N PRO A 78 -7.53 -6.83 -11.66
CA PRO A 78 -8.37 -7.50 -12.65
C PRO A 78 -7.71 -7.70 -14.02
N TRP A 79 -6.91 -6.73 -14.46
CA TRP A 79 -6.21 -6.74 -15.75
C TRP A 79 -4.91 -7.55 -15.79
N PHE A 80 -4.43 -8.09 -14.66
CA PHE A 80 -3.28 -9.01 -14.68
C PHE A 80 -3.70 -10.36 -15.30
N SER A 81 -2.77 -11.09 -15.92
CA SER A 81 -3.04 -12.47 -16.38
C SER A 81 -2.77 -13.51 -15.29
N GLN A 82 -1.91 -13.19 -14.34
CA GLN A 82 -1.51 -14.02 -13.19
C GLN A 82 -1.25 -13.10 -12.00
N ARG A 83 -1.42 -13.60 -10.78
CA ARG A 83 -1.07 -12.85 -9.57
C ARG A 83 0.39 -13.07 -9.18
N ILE A 84 0.97 -12.11 -8.47
CA ILE A 84 2.28 -12.23 -7.85
C ILE A 84 2.09 -12.86 -6.46
N GLN A 85 2.61 -14.08 -6.27
CA GLN A 85 2.63 -14.75 -4.99
C GLN A 85 3.99 -14.51 -4.31
N VAL A 86 3.98 -13.76 -3.20
CA VAL A 86 5.17 -13.61 -2.34
C VAL A 86 5.42 -14.92 -1.61
N GLU A 87 6.64 -15.45 -1.72
CA GLU A 87 7.06 -16.68 -1.02
C GLU A 87 7.91 -16.38 0.20
N LYS A 88 8.85 -15.43 0.08
CA LYS A 88 9.81 -15.08 1.13
C LYS A 88 10.00 -13.58 1.16
N ALA A 89 9.85 -13.02 2.35
CA ALA A 89 10.11 -11.63 2.63
C ALA A 89 10.65 -11.44 4.04
N GLN A 90 11.35 -10.33 4.25
CA GLN A 90 11.90 -9.93 5.54
C GLN A 90 11.43 -8.51 5.88
N LYS A 91 11.09 -8.28 7.15
CA LYS A 91 10.83 -6.93 7.66
C LYS A 91 12.14 -6.36 8.18
N HIS A 92 12.56 -5.23 7.62
CA HIS A 92 13.62 -4.41 8.17
C HIS A 92 12.98 -3.21 8.86
N TRP A 93 13.26 -3.02 10.14
CA TRP A 93 12.74 -1.92 10.94
C TRP A 93 13.91 -1.23 11.65
N ASP A 94 14.01 0.09 11.52
CA ASP A 94 15.11 0.86 12.12
C ASP A 94 14.72 1.57 13.43
N GLY A 95 13.47 1.44 13.86
CA GLY A 95 12.90 2.14 15.02
C GLY A 95 11.87 3.20 14.65
N ASN A 96 11.95 3.75 13.43
CA ASN A 96 11.10 4.85 12.96
C ASN A 96 10.52 4.61 11.55
N SER A 97 11.26 3.91 10.70
CA SER A 97 10.90 3.54 9.35
C SER A 97 11.15 2.05 9.11
N GLY A 98 10.58 1.51 8.04
CA GLY A 98 10.86 0.13 7.69
C GLY A 98 10.51 -0.25 6.27
N VAL A 99 11.03 -1.40 5.86
CA VAL A 99 10.89 -1.97 4.52
C VAL A 99 10.52 -3.44 4.61
N TYR A 100 9.54 -3.85 3.80
CA TYR A 100 9.17 -5.24 3.54
C TYR A 100 9.94 -5.74 2.32
N HIS A 101 11.12 -6.31 2.57
CA HIS A 101 12.03 -6.75 1.53
C HIS A 101 11.63 -8.15 1.03
N ILE A 102 10.97 -8.20 -0.13
CA ILE A 102 10.59 -9.45 -0.80
C ILE A 102 11.82 -10.01 -1.51
N THR A 103 12.24 -11.21 -1.11
CA THR A 103 13.43 -11.90 -1.65
C THR A 103 13.08 -13.00 -2.65
N SER A 104 11.83 -13.51 -2.64
CA SER A 104 11.33 -14.49 -3.60
C SER A 104 9.83 -14.31 -3.83
N ALA A 105 9.43 -14.36 -5.09
CA ALA A 105 8.04 -14.36 -5.52
C ALA A 105 7.93 -15.10 -6.88
N HIS A 106 6.74 -15.63 -7.18
CA HIS A 106 6.44 -16.27 -8.46
C HIS A 106 5.08 -15.83 -8.99
N LEU A 107 4.83 -16.07 -10.28
CA LEU A 107 3.50 -15.88 -10.89
C LEU A 107 2.62 -17.11 -10.63
N ALA A 108 1.45 -16.88 -10.06
CA ALA A 108 0.47 -17.92 -9.78
C ALA A 108 -0.83 -17.67 -10.56
N PRO A 109 -1.59 -18.72 -10.92
CA PRO A 109 -2.97 -18.56 -11.40
C PRO A 109 -3.80 -17.74 -10.40
N LYS A 110 -4.73 -16.96 -10.95
CA LYS A 110 -5.68 -16.16 -10.17
C LYS A 110 -6.68 -17.03 -9.42
#